data_AF-A0A368GUP4-F1
#
_entry.id   AF-A0A368GUP4-F1
#
_cell.length_a   1.000
_cell.length_b   1.000
_cell.length_c   1.000
_cell.angle_alpha   90.00
_cell.angle_beta   90.00
_cell.angle_gamma   90.00
#
_symmetry.space_group_name_H-M   'P 1'
#
loop_
_entity.id
_entity.type
_entity.pdbx_description
1 polymer ?
#
loop_
_entity_poly.entity_id
_entity_poly.type
_entity_poly.pdbx_seq_one_letter_code
_entity_poly.pdbx_strand_id
1 'polypeptide(L)'
;MPQVKCSSCDELQKDGEVFIRCVSCHMQAHASCLEMSDEMVACVATYPWQCIECKRCTVCSLGDQEESMIFCDKCDRGFHTHCIGLAEAPQGSWICQQYCNPQTNLTVTPRRPASRKRSIVAT
;
A
#
# COMPACT_ATOMS: atom_id res chain seq x y z
N MET A 1 -27.77 11.91 -11.34
CA MET A 1 -26.43 11.56 -10.83
C MET A 1 -25.41 12.17 -11.77
N PRO A 2 -24.40 12.93 -11.29
CA PRO A 2 -23.35 13.42 -12.18
C PRO A 2 -22.56 12.24 -12.75
N GLN A 3 -22.26 12.30 -14.04
CA GLN A 3 -21.48 11.28 -14.74
C GLN A 3 -20.01 11.40 -14.29
N VAL A 4 -19.46 10.33 -13.72
CA VAL A 4 -18.07 10.30 -13.25
C VAL A 4 -17.14 10.12 -14.44
N LYS A 5 -16.13 10.99 -14.56
CA LYS A 5 -15.08 10.90 -15.57
C LYS A 5 -13.80 10.31 -15.00
N CYS A 6 -13.08 9.57 -15.85
CA CYS A 6 -11.72 9.13 -15.58
C CYS A 6 -10.77 10.33 -15.48
N SER A 7 -10.04 10.43 -14.39
CA SER A 7 -9.06 11.49 -14.14
C SER A 7 -7.81 11.41 -15.01
N SER A 8 -7.59 10.29 -15.72
CA SER A 8 -6.44 10.10 -16.59
C SER A 8 -6.73 10.43 -18.06
N CYS A 9 -7.96 10.22 -18.53
CA CYS A 9 -8.31 10.42 -19.96
C CYS A 9 -9.52 11.32 -20.19
N ASP A 10 -10.16 11.84 -19.14
CA ASP A 10 -11.35 12.70 -19.16
C ASP A 10 -12.61 12.11 -19.82
N GLU A 11 -12.58 10.81 -20.15
CA GLU A 11 -13.71 10.07 -20.70
C GLU A 11 -14.58 9.45 -19.60
N LEU A 12 -15.83 9.13 -19.95
CA LEU A 12 -16.77 8.41 -19.09
C LEU A 12 -16.46 6.90 -19.05
N GLN A 13 -17.11 6.19 -18.12
CA GLN A 13 -17.06 4.73 -18.07
C GLN A 13 -17.40 4.13 -19.44
N LYS A 14 -16.51 3.29 -19.95
CA LYS A 14 -16.79 2.41 -21.09
C LYS A 14 -17.36 1.09 -20.59
N ASP A 15 -18.18 0.44 -21.41
CA ASP A 15 -18.71 -0.89 -21.10
C ASP A 15 -17.57 -1.88 -20.86
N GLY A 16 -17.61 -2.57 -19.73
CA GLY A 16 -16.61 -3.58 -19.34
C GLY A 16 -15.36 -3.04 -18.62
N GLU A 17 -15.18 -1.72 -18.49
CA GLU A 17 -14.05 -1.15 -17.75
C GLU A 17 -14.34 -0.98 -16.24
N VAL A 18 -13.34 -1.34 -15.43
CA VAL A 18 -13.37 -1.19 -13.97
C VAL A 18 -12.77 0.16 -13.58
N PHE A 19 -13.49 0.91 -12.75
CA PHE A 19 -12.95 2.08 -12.07
C PHE A 19 -12.24 1.70 -10.79
N ILE A 20 -11.07 2.29 -10.58
CA ILE A 20 -10.38 2.31 -9.30
C ILE A 20 -10.54 3.71 -8.70
N ARG A 21 -10.86 3.76 -7.40
CA ARG A 21 -11.13 5.00 -6.68
C ARG A 21 -10.19 5.17 -5.51
N CYS A 22 -9.49 6.30 -5.46
CA CYS A 22 -8.67 6.66 -4.31
C CYS A 22 -9.57 6.96 -3.09
N VAL A 23 -9.29 6.35 -1.95
CA VAL A 23 -10.05 6.62 -0.72
C VAL A 23 -9.77 7.99 -0.11
N SER A 24 -8.64 8.62 -0.47
CA SER A 24 -8.21 9.90 0.11
C SER A 24 -8.67 11.13 -0.69
N CYS A 25 -8.43 11.16 -2.00
CA CYS A 25 -8.79 12.30 -2.85
C CYS A 25 -10.04 12.05 -3.72
N HIS A 26 -10.57 10.83 -3.70
CA HIS A 26 -11.72 10.40 -4.51
C HIS A 26 -11.55 10.52 -6.02
N MET A 27 -10.32 10.71 -6.52
CA MET A 27 -10.03 10.56 -7.94
C MET A 27 -10.42 9.14 -8.37
N GLN A 28 -10.97 9.05 -9.57
CA GLN A 28 -11.42 7.81 -10.19
C GLN A 28 -10.76 7.71 -11.55
N ALA A 29 -10.15 6.56 -11.84
CA ALA A 29 -9.56 6.28 -13.14
C ALA A 29 -9.91 4.86 -13.57
N HIS A 30 -9.94 4.63 -14.88
CA HIS A 30 -10.02 3.27 -15.40
C HIS A 30 -8.76 2.50 -14.98
N ALA A 31 -8.93 1.24 -14.57
CA ALA A 31 -7.80 0.36 -14.25
C ALA A 31 -6.79 0.26 -15.40
N SER A 32 -7.30 0.20 -16.65
CA SER A 32 -6.51 0.20 -17.89
C SER A 32 -5.67 1.47 -18.06
N CYS A 33 -6.24 2.65 -17.77
CA CYS A 33 -5.50 3.92 -17.83
C CYS A 33 -4.43 4.05 -16.75
N LEU A 34 -4.56 3.31 -15.63
CA LEU A 34 -3.53 3.21 -14.60
C LEU A 34 -2.57 2.05 -14.83
N GLU A 35 -2.66 1.35 -15.97
CA GLU A 35 -1.86 0.16 -16.32
C GLU A 35 -1.92 -0.95 -15.25
N MET A 36 -3.03 -1.06 -14.52
CA MET A 36 -3.22 -2.07 -13.48
C MET A 36 -3.64 -3.41 -14.09
N SER A 37 -2.97 -4.49 -13.70
CA SER A 37 -3.36 -5.85 -14.08
C SER A 37 -4.65 -6.30 -13.39
N ASP A 38 -5.37 -7.27 -13.96
CA ASP A 38 -6.58 -7.83 -13.34
C ASP A 38 -6.33 -8.40 -11.95
N GLU A 39 -5.16 -9.02 -11.72
CA GLU A 39 -4.78 -9.52 -10.39
C GLU A 39 -4.61 -8.36 -9.39
N MET A 40 -3.97 -7.27 -9.81
CA MET A 40 -3.80 -6.09 -8.98
C MET A 40 -5.14 -5.42 -8.70
N VAL A 41 -5.99 -5.26 -9.72
CA VAL A 41 -7.37 -4.73 -9.60
C VAL A 41 -8.18 -5.51 -8.57
N ALA A 42 -8.17 -6.84 -8.68
CA ALA A 42 -8.86 -7.71 -7.73
C ALA A 42 -8.32 -7.52 -6.31
N CYS A 43 -7.00 -7.34 -6.15
CA CYS A 43 -6.37 -7.12 -4.87
C CYS A 43 -6.71 -5.75 -4.26
N VAL A 44 -6.60 -4.66 -5.03
CA VAL A 44 -6.87 -3.30 -4.54
C VAL A 44 -8.33 -3.06 -4.19
N ALA A 45 -9.25 -3.81 -4.80
CA ALA A 45 -10.67 -3.80 -4.42
C ALA A 45 -10.93 -4.34 -2.99
N THR A 46 -9.99 -5.07 -2.40
CA THR A 46 -10.15 -5.67 -1.06
C THR A 46 -9.76 -4.76 0.10
N TYR A 47 -9.21 -3.57 -0.16
CA TYR A 47 -8.74 -2.68 0.89
C TYR A 47 -8.82 -1.19 0.48
N PRO A 48 -8.61 -0.24 1.43
CA PRO A 48 -8.69 1.20 1.16
C PRO A 48 -7.53 1.72 0.30
N TRP A 49 -7.56 1.45 -1.00
CA TRP A 49 -6.51 1.85 -1.95
C TRP A 49 -6.37 3.37 -2.07
N GLN A 50 -5.12 3.84 -2.19
CA GLN A 50 -4.77 5.24 -2.40
C GLN A 50 -4.04 5.41 -3.73
N CYS A 51 -4.29 6.48 -4.48
CA CYS A 51 -3.52 6.80 -5.68
C CYS A 51 -2.08 7.19 -5.34
N ILE A 52 -1.22 7.32 -6.37
CA ILE A 52 0.20 7.69 -6.21
C ILE A 52 0.40 8.96 -5.37
N GLU A 53 -0.32 10.03 -5.67
CA GLU A 53 -0.27 11.31 -4.93
C GLU A 53 -0.75 11.23 -3.47
N CYS A 54 -1.53 10.21 -3.12
CA CYS A 54 -2.08 10.04 -1.78
C CYS A 54 -1.40 8.90 -1.02
N LYS A 55 -0.44 8.22 -1.64
CA LYS A 55 0.12 6.98 -1.11
C LYS A 55 0.82 7.25 0.20
N ARG A 56 0.59 6.37 1.17
CA ARG A 56 1.29 6.38 2.45
C ARG A 56 2.00 5.06 2.65
N CYS A 57 3.15 5.12 3.31
CA CYS A 57 3.86 3.93 3.76
C CYS A 57 2.98 3.14 4.73
N THR A 58 2.81 1.85 4.45
CA THR A 58 1.96 0.94 5.23
C THR A 58 2.48 0.71 6.65
N VAL A 59 3.77 0.98 6.90
CA VAL A 59 4.42 0.79 8.20
C VAL A 59 4.32 2.05 9.07
N CYS A 60 4.76 3.21 8.55
CA CYS A 60 4.83 4.45 9.33
C CYS A 60 3.64 5.40 9.11
N SER A 61 2.77 5.12 8.13
CA SER A 61 1.63 5.97 7.73
C SER A 61 2.00 7.37 7.21
N LEU A 62 3.27 7.61 6.88
CA LEU A 62 3.73 8.86 6.29
C LEU A 62 3.79 8.76 4.76
N GLY A 63 3.57 9.89 4.10
CA GLY A 63 3.67 10.05 2.64
C GLY A 63 4.91 10.86 2.21
N ASP A 64 5.82 11.14 3.13
CA ASP A 64 7.07 11.85 2.85
C ASP A 64 8.10 10.91 2.20
N GLN A 65 9.31 11.43 1.90
CA GLN A 65 10.44 10.63 1.38
C GLN A 65 10.07 9.74 0.17
N GLU A 66 9.32 10.32 -0.78
CA GLU A 66 8.74 9.63 -1.94
C GLU A 66 9.79 8.86 -2.75
N GLU A 67 11.01 9.40 -2.87
CA GLU A 67 12.14 8.75 -3.57
C GLU A 67 12.54 7.39 -2.96
N SER A 68 12.24 7.18 -1.68
CA SER A 68 12.53 5.92 -0.97
C SER A 68 11.29 5.03 -0.84
N MET A 69 10.15 5.42 -1.42
CA MET A 69 8.91 4.65 -1.36
C MET A 69 8.80 3.74 -2.57
N ILE A 70 8.60 2.44 -2.30
CA ILE A 70 8.32 1.42 -3.32
C ILE A 70 6.90 0.90 -3.18
N PHE A 71 6.31 0.47 -4.29
CA PHE A 71 4.97 -0.10 -4.33
C PHE A 71 5.05 -1.60 -4.60
N CYS A 72 4.14 -2.37 -4.01
CA CYS A 72 4.05 -3.80 -4.27
C CYS A 72 3.39 -4.06 -5.63
N ASP A 73 4.05 -4.81 -6.53
CA ASP A 73 3.54 -5.10 -7.88
C ASP A 73 2.30 -6.02 -7.94
N LYS A 74 1.80 -6.48 -6.79
CA LYS A 74 0.56 -7.26 -6.70
C LYS A 74 -0.57 -6.54 -5.98
N CYS A 75 -0.27 -5.74 -4.96
CA CYS A 75 -1.31 -5.09 -4.18
C CYS A 75 -1.23 -3.58 -4.19
N ASP A 76 -0.20 -2.96 -4.75
CA ASP A 76 0.00 -1.51 -4.82
C ASP A 76 0.07 -0.78 -3.47
N ARG A 77 0.29 -1.50 -2.36
CA ARG A 77 0.62 -0.86 -1.07
C ARG A 77 2.01 -0.23 -1.14
N GLY A 78 2.13 0.97 -0.56
CA GLY A 78 3.40 1.68 -0.46
C GLY A 78 4.19 1.32 0.79
N PHE A 79 5.51 1.28 0.65
CA PHE A 79 6.46 1.02 1.72
C PHE A 79 7.72 1.84 1.49
N HIS A 80 8.19 2.57 2.50
CA HIS A 80 9.57 3.03 2.43
C HIS A 80 10.53 1.86 2.55
N THR A 81 11.61 1.86 1.76
CA THR A 81 12.64 0.81 1.79
C THR A 81 13.16 0.55 3.21
N HIS A 82 13.48 1.63 3.94
CA HIS A 82 13.97 1.55 5.32
C HIS A 82 12.92 1.01 6.31
N CYS A 83 11.62 1.26 6.08
CA CYS A 83 10.55 0.75 6.94
C CYS A 83 10.38 -0.77 6.86
N ILE A 84 10.89 -1.40 5.80
CA ILE A 84 10.86 -2.85 5.58
C ILE A 84 12.26 -3.48 5.55
N GLY A 85 13.29 -2.73 5.98
CA GLY A 85 14.66 -3.24 6.12
C GLY A 85 15.42 -3.41 4.80
N LEU A 86 15.00 -2.75 3.72
CA LEU A 86 15.74 -2.69 2.46
C LEU A 86 16.66 -1.47 2.44
N ALA A 87 17.88 -1.64 1.92
CA ALA A 87 18.82 -0.54 1.75
C ALA A 87 18.44 0.36 0.56
N GLU A 88 17.93 -0.24 -0.51
CA GLU A 88 17.52 0.44 -1.74
C GLU A 88 16.31 -0.29 -2.37
N ALA A 89 15.72 0.33 -3.40
CA ALA A 89 14.67 -0.29 -4.17
C ALA A 89 15.21 -1.55 -4.89
N PRO A 90 14.51 -2.68 -4.84
CA PRO A 90 14.93 -3.91 -5.51
C PRO A 90 14.91 -3.73 -7.03
N GLN A 91 15.78 -4.46 -7.73
CA GLN A 91 15.74 -4.51 -9.19
C GLN A 91 14.60 -5.42 -9.66
N GLY A 92 13.78 -4.92 -10.60
CA GLY A 92 12.64 -5.65 -11.12
C GLY A 92 11.45 -5.68 -10.17
N SER A 93 10.61 -6.71 -10.28
CA SER A 93 9.36 -6.78 -9.54
C SER A 93 9.54 -7.11 -8.06
N TRP A 94 8.79 -6.45 -7.19
CA TRP A 94 8.76 -6.69 -5.76
C TRP A 94 7.36 -6.90 -5.20
N ILE A 95 7.22 -7.95 -4.39
CA ILE A 95 5.97 -8.37 -3.77
C ILE A 95 6.11 -8.32 -2.25
N CYS A 96 5.24 -7.55 -1.59
CA CYS A 96 5.27 -7.41 -0.15
C CYS A 96 4.90 -8.75 0.54
N GLN A 97 5.74 -9.19 1.47
CA GLN A 97 5.54 -10.48 2.13
C GLN A 97 4.34 -10.45 3.09
N GLN A 98 4.15 -9.33 3.80
CA GLN A 98 3.14 -9.20 4.86
C GLN A 98 1.70 -9.35 4.35
N TYR A 99 1.40 -8.89 3.13
CA TYR A 99 0.03 -8.88 2.59
C TYR A 99 -0.17 -9.81 1.40
N CYS A 100 0.88 -10.03 0.59
CA CYS A 100 0.77 -10.86 -0.60
C CYS A 100 1.35 -12.27 -0.44
N ASN A 101 2.07 -12.56 0.66
CA ASN A 101 2.55 -13.91 0.98
C ASN A 101 1.98 -14.41 2.34
N PRO A 102 0.85 -15.14 2.32
CA PRO A 102 0.18 -15.62 3.53
C PRO A 102 1.00 -16.56 4.42
N GLN A 103 2.13 -17.11 3.94
CA GLN A 103 2.92 -18.08 4.71
C GLN A 103 3.79 -17.46 5.81
N THR A 104 3.96 -16.13 5.82
CA THR A 104 4.83 -15.43 6.79
C THR A 104 4.09 -14.98 8.06
N ASN A 105 2.77 -15.08 8.10
CA ASN A 105 1.94 -14.55 9.19
C ASN A 105 1.80 -15.50 10.41
N LEU A 106 2.50 -16.64 10.42
CA LEU A 106 2.47 -17.62 11.52
C LEU A 106 3.57 -17.43 12.57
N THR A 107 4.55 -16.53 12.37
CA THR A 107 5.73 -16.42 13.26
C THR A 107 5.88 -15.11 14.03
N VAL A 108 4.99 -14.13 13.88
CA VAL A 108 5.02 -12.92 14.74
C VAL A 108 4.16 -13.15 15.97
N THR A 109 4.64 -13.97 16.91
CA THR A 109 4.14 -13.90 18.28
C THR A 109 4.53 -12.53 18.85
N PRO A 110 3.64 -11.78 19.51
CA PRO A 110 4.02 -10.54 20.18
C PRO A 110 5.02 -10.88 21.28
N ARG A 111 6.28 -10.47 21.16
CA ARG A 111 7.19 -10.47 22.31
C ARG A 111 6.63 -9.48 23.32
N ARG A 112 6.07 -10.00 24.42
CA ARG A 112 5.79 -9.21 25.63
C ARG A 112 7.04 -8.36 25.95
N PRO A 113 6.91 -7.05 26.18
CA PRO A 113 8.03 -6.29 26.73
C PRO A 113 8.39 -6.90 28.08
N ALA A 114 9.67 -7.25 28.25
CA ALA A 114 10.19 -7.70 29.53
C ALA A 114 10.00 -6.59 30.57
N SER A 115 9.17 -6.84 31.59
CA SER A 115 9.00 -5.91 32.71
C SER A 115 10.35 -5.70 33.38
N ARG A 116 10.93 -4.51 33.23
CA ARG A 116 12.10 -4.08 34.01
C ARG A 116 11.69 -4.02 35.48
N LYS A 117 12.23 -4.92 36.31
CA LYS A 117 12.12 -4.82 37.76
C LYS A 117 12.83 -3.54 38.21
N ARG A 118 12.11 -2.64 38.89
CA ARG A 118 12.70 -1.51 39.61
C ARG A 118 13.45 -2.06 40.83
N SER A 119 14.77 -1.86 40.87
CA SER A 119 15.55 -2.03 42.10
C SER A 119 15.35 -0.79 42.96
N ILE A 120 14.75 -0.96 44.13
CA ILE A 120 14.76 0.04 45.20
C ILE A 120 16.14 -0.04 45.86
N VAL A 121 16.88 1.08 45.86
CA VAL A 121 18.05 1.25 46.74
C VAL A 121 17.52 1.96 47.98
N ALA A 122 17.62 1.31 49.14
CA ALA A 122 17.34 1.90 50.44
C ALA A 122 18.57 2.65 50.94
N THR A 123 18.38 3.87 51.44
CA THR A 123 19.27 4.54 52.41
C THR A 123 18.39 5.33 53.35
#